data_AF-A0A0L0LPP7-F1
#
_entry.id   AF-A0A0L0LPP7-F1
#
_cell.length_a   1.000
_cell.length_b   1.000
_cell.length_c   1.000
_cell.angle_alpha   90.00
_cell.angle_beta   90.00
_cell.angle_gamma   90.00
#
_symmetry.space_group_name_H-M   'P 1'
#
loop_
_entity.id
_entity.type
_entity.pdbx_description
1 polymer ?
#
loop_
_entity_poly.entity_id
_entity_poly.type
_entity_poly.pdbx_seq_one_letter_code
_entity_poly.pdbx_strand_id
1 'polypeptide(L)'
;MNKTTVTILKVGVVVMGIFVLVFMLWEPHLEGRNVNSTFFEVYFKDPFLAYAYIASVAFFVALYQTFKLLGNVGENKIFTPESLKSLRTIKYCGRVLLAFVLGFMGYLFIVRPEEDIAGGVFMCLIAVVVSGGIATVASRFEKVLQGIIGKN
;
A
#
# COMPACT_ATOMS: atom_id res chain seq x y z
N MET A 1 10.70 12.50 -19.48
CA MET A 1 11.59 11.44 -18.96
C MET A 1 12.01 10.56 -20.12
N ASN A 2 13.26 10.10 -20.20
CA ASN A 2 13.63 9.15 -21.26
C ASN A 2 13.04 7.75 -20.98
N LYS A 3 12.89 6.92 -22.00
CA LYS A 3 12.27 5.59 -21.88
C LYS A 3 13.04 4.67 -20.93
N THR A 4 14.37 4.79 -20.88
CA THR A 4 15.23 4.00 -20.00
C THR A 4 14.93 4.24 -18.52
N THR A 5 14.82 5.50 -18.08
CA THR A 5 14.48 5.84 -16.69
C THR A 5 13.10 5.29 -16.33
N VAL A 6 12.11 5.39 -17.23
CA VAL A 6 10.77 4.83 -16.99
C VAL A 6 10.84 3.32 -16.79
N THR A 7 11.59 2.60 -17.63
CA THR A 7 11.75 1.14 -17.51
C THR A 7 12.38 0.77 -16.17
N ILE A 8 13.44 1.47 -15.75
CA ILE A 8 14.09 1.23 -14.46
C ILE A 8 13.10 1.41 -13.30
N LEU A 9 12.32 2.51 -13.30
CA LEU A 9 11.31 2.73 -12.26
C LEU A 9 10.23 1.65 -12.25
N LYS A 10 9.76 1.22 -13.43
CA LYS A 10 8.77 0.13 -13.53
C LYS A 10 9.31 -1.19 -12.99
N VAL A 11 10.56 -1.52 -13.29
CA VAL A 11 11.23 -2.70 -12.72
C VAL A 11 11.32 -2.58 -11.19
N GLY A 12 11.70 -1.40 -10.68
CA GLY A 12 11.74 -1.14 -9.25
C GLY A 12 10.38 -1.34 -8.56
N VAL A 13 9.28 -0.89 -9.18
CA VAL A 13 7.92 -1.11 -8.67
C VAL A 13 7.57 -2.61 -8.59
N VAL A 14 7.95 -3.39 -9.61
CA VAL A 14 7.72 -4.84 -9.63
C VAL A 14 8.55 -5.54 -8.54
N VAL A 15 9.83 -5.20 -8.44
CA VAL A 15 10.74 -5.77 -7.42
C VAL A 15 10.23 -5.45 -6.02
N MET A 16 9.77 -4.22 -5.76
CA MET A 16 9.15 -3.84 -4.49
C MET A 16 7.91 -4.69 -4.19
N GLY A 17 7.04 -4.92 -5.18
CA GLY A 17 5.88 -5.78 -5.03
C GLY A 17 6.25 -7.22 -4.65
N ILE A 18 7.24 -7.79 -5.34
CA ILE A 18 7.74 -9.15 -5.04
C ILE A 18 8.34 -9.20 -3.63
N PHE A 19 9.18 -8.23 -3.28
CA PHE A 19 9.81 -8.16 -1.96
C PHE A 19 8.77 -8.13 -0.83
N VAL A 20 7.77 -7.25 -0.95
CA VAL A 20 6.68 -7.15 0.05
C VAL A 20 5.86 -8.43 0.12
N LEU A 21 5.58 -9.07 -1.02
CA LEU A 21 4.82 -10.32 -1.05
C LEU A 21 5.59 -11.46 -0.36
N VAL A 22 6.89 -11.62 -0.66
CA VAL A 22 7.73 -12.61 0.01
C VAL A 22 7.82 -12.34 1.49
N PHE A 23 8.00 -11.08 1.89
CA PHE A 23 8.03 -10.68 3.29
C PHE A 23 6.72 -11.03 4.00
N MET A 24 5.57 -10.70 3.42
CA MET A 24 4.25 -11.04 3.99
C MET A 24 4.03 -12.54 4.17
N LEU A 25 4.55 -13.37 3.25
CA LEU A 25 4.40 -14.84 3.30
C LEU A 25 5.46 -15.51 4.21
N TRP A 26 6.51 -14.81 4.59
CA TRP A 26 7.59 -15.41 5.39
C TRP A 26 7.57 -14.92 6.83
N GLU A 27 7.41 -13.62 7.04
CA GLU A 27 7.50 -12.97 8.35
C GLU A 27 6.58 -13.56 9.43
N PRO A 28 5.32 -13.99 9.14
CA PRO A 28 4.46 -14.58 10.15
C PRO A 28 5.07 -15.82 10.84
N HIS A 29 5.97 -16.54 10.15
CA HIS A 29 6.65 -17.70 10.73
C HIS A 29 7.73 -17.34 11.75
N LEU A 30 8.19 -16.08 11.75
CA LEU A 30 9.23 -15.58 12.64
C LEU A 30 8.65 -14.96 13.91
N GLU A 31 7.35 -14.68 13.94
CA GLU A 31 6.71 -14.10 15.11
C GLU A 31 6.70 -15.08 16.29
N GLY A 32 7.08 -14.59 17.48
CA GLY A 32 7.15 -15.40 18.71
C GLY A 32 5.82 -16.08 19.09
N ARG A 33 4.69 -15.48 18.70
CA ARG A 33 3.33 -16.05 18.86
C ARG A 33 3.08 -17.31 18.03
N ASN A 34 3.87 -17.54 16.98
CA ASN A 34 3.69 -18.65 16.04
C ASN A 34 4.71 -19.78 16.22
N VAL A 35 5.56 -19.73 17.25
CA VAL A 35 6.64 -20.72 17.51
C VAL A 35 6.13 -22.17 17.63
N ASN A 36 4.92 -22.36 18.17
CA ASN A 36 4.30 -23.68 18.33
C ASN A 36 3.11 -23.90 17.38
N SER A 37 2.87 -22.98 16.45
CA SER A 37 1.71 -23.02 15.56
C SER A 37 2.02 -23.82 14.30
N THR A 38 1.04 -24.58 13.81
CA THR A 38 1.14 -25.22 12.49
C THR A 38 0.95 -24.19 11.37
N PHE A 39 1.39 -24.51 10.14
CA PHE A 39 1.11 -23.66 8.95
C PHE A 39 -0.38 -23.31 8.83
N PHE A 40 -1.27 -24.26 9.06
CA PHE A 40 -2.70 -24.02 8.97
C PHE A 40 -3.18 -23.01 10.02
N GLU A 41 -2.64 -23.06 11.22
CA GLU A 41 -3.04 -22.16 12.30
C GLU A 41 -2.55 -20.74 12.06
N VAL A 42 -1.32 -20.57 11.56
CA VAL A 42 -0.76 -19.27 11.20
C VAL A 42 -1.62 -18.60 10.11
N TYR A 43 -1.98 -19.30 9.04
CA TYR A 43 -2.65 -18.67 7.90
C TYR A 43 -4.18 -18.65 7.95
N PHE A 44 -4.81 -19.61 8.64
CA PHE A 44 -6.26 -19.80 8.57
C PHE A 44 -6.98 -19.62 9.91
N LYS A 45 -6.27 -19.63 11.04
CA LYS A 45 -6.86 -19.39 12.37
C LYS A 45 -6.48 -18.04 12.97
N ASP A 46 -5.75 -17.21 12.23
CA ASP A 46 -5.27 -15.92 12.69
C ASP A 46 -6.08 -14.76 12.06
N PRO A 47 -7.01 -14.13 12.81
CA PRO A 47 -7.80 -13.02 12.31
C PRO A 47 -6.95 -11.78 12.00
N PHE A 48 -5.82 -11.59 12.70
CA PHE A 48 -4.92 -10.48 12.45
C PHE A 48 -4.22 -10.63 11.10
N LEU A 49 -3.73 -11.83 10.80
CA LEU A 49 -3.09 -12.10 9.52
C LEU A 49 -4.08 -11.95 8.36
N ALA A 50 -5.30 -12.47 8.50
CA ALA A 50 -6.35 -12.26 7.52
C ALA A 50 -6.64 -10.76 7.28
N TYR A 51 -6.70 -9.97 8.35
CA TYR A 51 -6.90 -8.52 8.27
C TYR A 51 -5.76 -7.81 7.52
N ALA A 52 -4.50 -8.14 7.83
CA ALA A 52 -3.32 -7.59 7.16
C ALA A 52 -3.29 -7.96 5.67
N TYR A 53 -3.65 -9.19 5.31
CA TYR A 53 -3.71 -9.65 3.93
C TYR A 53 -4.80 -8.95 3.12
N ILE A 54 -5.97 -8.73 3.72
CA ILE A 54 -7.04 -7.94 3.08
C ILE A 54 -6.57 -6.50 2.84
N ALA A 55 -5.93 -5.87 3.83
CA ALA A 55 -5.37 -4.52 3.68
C ALA A 55 -4.33 -4.45 2.55
N SER A 56 -3.49 -5.48 2.42
CA SER A 56 -2.43 -5.54 1.41
C SER A 56 -2.94 -5.46 -0.04
N VAL A 57 -4.19 -5.88 -0.30
CA VAL A 57 -4.80 -5.77 -1.62
C VAL A 57 -4.78 -4.31 -2.10
N ALA A 58 -5.08 -3.35 -1.23
CA ALA A 58 -5.04 -1.93 -1.58
C ALA A 58 -3.61 -1.47 -1.95
N PHE A 59 -2.59 -1.99 -1.25
CA PHE A 59 -1.19 -1.72 -1.56
C PHE A 59 -0.79 -2.25 -2.94
N PHE A 60 -1.08 -3.51 -3.25
CA PHE A 60 -0.75 -4.10 -4.55
C PHE A 60 -1.52 -3.45 -5.70
N VAL A 61 -2.78 -3.04 -5.48
CA VAL A 61 -3.52 -2.25 -6.45
C VAL A 61 -2.84 -0.89 -6.69
N ALA A 62 -2.35 -0.21 -5.65
CA ALA A 62 -1.62 1.05 -5.81
C ALA A 62 -0.31 0.87 -6.59
N LEU A 63 0.44 -0.22 -6.35
CA LEU A 63 1.65 -0.55 -7.12
C LEU A 63 1.33 -0.77 -8.61
N TYR A 64 0.29 -1.54 -8.91
CA TYR A 64 -0.13 -1.77 -10.29
C TYR A 64 -0.53 -0.47 -11.01
N GLN A 65 -1.27 0.41 -10.32
CA GLN A 65 -1.66 1.71 -10.88
C GLN A 65 -0.44 2.62 -11.08
N THR A 66 0.54 2.56 -10.19
CA THR A 66 1.83 3.26 -10.35
C THR A 66 2.59 2.75 -11.57
N PHE A 67 2.65 1.43 -11.79
CA PHE A 67 3.27 0.83 -12.96
C PHE A 67 2.63 1.31 -14.27
N LYS A 68 1.30 1.37 -14.32
CA LYS A 68 0.58 1.92 -15.48
C LYS A 68 0.85 3.40 -15.69
N LEU A 69 0.82 4.20 -14.62
CA LEU A 69 1.10 5.63 -14.69
C LEU A 69 2.52 5.90 -15.24
N LEU A 70 3.51 5.12 -14.80
CA LEU A 70 4.87 5.17 -15.36
C LEU A 70 4.90 4.79 -16.85
N GLY A 71 4.12 3.79 -17.27
CA GLY A 71 3.95 3.47 -18.70
C GLY A 71 3.46 4.68 -19.50
N ASN A 72 2.42 5.34 -19.01
CA ASN A 72 1.88 6.54 -19.64
C ASN A 72 2.91 7.69 -19.68
N VAL A 73 3.76 7.82 -18.66
CA VAL A 73 4.90 8.76 -18.67
C VAL A 73 5.89 8.44 -19.79
N GLY A 74 6.24 7.15 -19.99
CA GLY A 74 7.16 6.72 -21.04
C GLY A 74 6.64 6.90 -22.47
N GLU A 75 5.32 6.90 -22.63
CA GLU A 75 4.64 7.14 -23.90
C GLU A 75 4.26 8.61 -24.12
N ASN A 76 4.62 9.51 -23.19
CA ASN A 76 4.18 10.92 -23.17
C ASN A 76 2.65 11.10 -23.13
N LYS A 77 1.91 10.12 -22.60
CA LYS A 77 0.44 10.10 -22.45
C LYS A 77 -0.03 10.44 -21.02
N ILE A 78 0.66 11.38 -20.36
CA ILE A 78 0.39 11.72 -18.95
C ILE A 78 -0.94 12.47 -18.80
N PHE A 79 -1.29 13.35 -19.74
CA PHE A 79 -2.51 14.18 -19.65
C PHE A 79 -3.73 13.47 -20.23
N THR A 80 -3.94 12.21 -19.85
CA THR A 80 -5.06 11.39 -20.33
C THR A 80 -6.04 11.05 -19.20
N PRO A 81 -7.31 10.76 -19.52
CA PRO A 81 -8.27 10.26 -18.54
C PRO A 81 -7.80 8.99 -17.82
N GLU A 82 -6.98 8.16 -18.47
CA GLU A 82 -6.41 6.94 -17.89
C GLU A 82 -5.38 7.23 -16.78
N SER A 83 -4.50 8.21 -17.00
CA SER A 83 -3.55 8.68 -15.99
C SER A 83 -4.28 9.30 -14.81
N LEU A 84 -5.34 10.09 -15.06
CA LEU A 84 -6.20 10.65 -14.01
C LEU A 84 -6.90 9.55 -13.20
N LYS A 85 -7.42 8.51 -13.87
CA LYS A 85 -8.02 7.34 -13.22
C LYS A 85 -7.01 6.60 -12.34
N SER A 86 -5.79 6.43 -12.83
CA SER A 86 -4.72 5.75 -12.07
C SER A 86 -4.38 6.52 -10.79
N LEU A 87 -4.23 7.85 -10.86
CA LEU A 87 -4.01 8.71 -9.68
C LEU A 87 -5.18 8.65 -8.68
N ARG A 88 -6.43 8.67 -9.16
CA ARG A 88 -7.63 8.49 -8.33
C ARG A 88 -7.61 7.18 -7.57
N THR A 89 -7.26 6.09 -8.23
CA THR A 89 -7.15 4.78 -7.60
C THR A 89 -6.04 4.75 -6.56
N ILE A 90 -4.83 5.27 -6.86
CA ILE A 90 -3.73 5.36 -5.89
C ILE A 90 -4.15 6.17 -4.65
N LYS A 91 -4.82 7.31 -4.84
CA LYS A 91 -5.36 8.11 -3.73
C LYS A 91 -6.35 7.32 -2.88
N TYR A 92 -7.26 6.57 -3.51
CA TYR A 92 -8.24 5.75 -2.79
C TYR A 92 -7.54 4.63 -2.01
N CYS A 93 -6.61 3.91 -2.63
CA CYS A 93 -5.79 2.89 -1.96
C CYS A 93 -5.06 3.46 -0.73
N GLY A 94 -4.45 4.64 -0.82
CA GLY A 94 -3.80 5.29 0.32
C GLY A 94 -4.76 5.60 1.47
N ARG A 95 -6.00 6.04 1.17
CA ARG A 95 -7.05 6.26 2.18
C ARG A 95 -7.55 4.96 2.80
N VAL A 96 -7.69 3.91 2.01
CA VAL A 96 -8.07 2.57 2.51
C VAL A 96 -6.99 2.06 3.45
N LEU A 97 -5.71 2.09 3.05
CA LEU A 97 -4.61 1.68 3.91
C LEU A 97 -4.58 2.49 5.22
N LEU A 98 -4.77 3.80 5.15
CA LEU A 98 -4.89 4.65 6.34
C LEU A 98 -6.01 4.18 7.27
N ALA A 99 -7.19 3.87 6.74
CA ALA A 99 -8.32 3.38 7.52
C ALA A 99 -8.02 2.02 8.18
N PHE A 100 -7.39 1.10 7.45
CA PHE A 100 -6.96 -0.19 7.98
C PHE A 100 -5.93 -0.03 9.10
N VAL A 101 -4.94 0.83 8.92
CA VAL A 101 -3.90 1.07 9.95
C VAL A 101 -4.50 1.69 11.21
N LEU A 102 -5.38 2.69 11.07
CA LEU A 102 -6.05 3.30 12.22
C LEU A 102 -7.00 2.32 12.92
N GLY A 103 -7.69 1.47 12.16
CA GLY A 103 -8.53 0.39 12.69
C GLY A 103 -7.71 -0.62 13.49
N PHE A 104 -6.56 -1.04 12.96
CA PHE A 104 -5.66 -1.95 13.66
C PHE A 104 -5.06 -1.31 14.92
N MET A 105 -4.66 -0.03 14.84
CA MET A 105 -4.17 0.70 16.01
C MET A 105 -5.24 0.77 17.12
N GLY A 106 -6.51 1.03 16.76
CA GLY A 106 -7.63 0.97 17.70
C GLY A 106 -7.85 -0.43 18.29
N TYR A 107 -7.73 -1.48 17.47
CA TYR A 107 -7.79 -2.86 17.92
C TYR A 107 -6.74 -3.17 18.99
N LEU A 108 -5.48 -2.72 18.81
CA LEU A 108 -4.42 -2.92 19.81
C LEU A 108 -4.78 -2.33 21.17
N PHE A 109 -5.29 -1.09 21.19
CA PHE A 109 -5.69 -0.43 22.44
C PHE A 109 -6.87 -1.09 23.16
N ILE A 110 -7.81 -1.67 22.40
CA ILE A 110 -9.03 -2.27 22.98
C ILE A 110 -8.79 -3.71 23.43
N VAL A 111 -8.08 -4.50 22.62
CA VAL A 111 -8.00 -5.96 22.80
C VAL A 111 -6.74 -6.38 23.56
N ARG A 112 -5.67 -5.58 23.51
CA ARG A 112 -4.39 -5.89 24.15
C ARG A 112 -3.94 -4.79 25.13
N PRO A 113 -4.80 -4.31 26.06
CA PRO A 113 -4.47 -3.18 26.93
C PRO A 113 -3.34 -3.47 27.93
N GLU A 114 -3.10 -4.74 28.26
CA GLU A 114 -2.10 -5.18 29.24
C GLU A 114 -0.77 -5.65 28.59
N GLU A 115 -0.71 -5.72 27.27
CA GLU A 115 0.49 -6.13 26.53
C GLU A 115 1.33 -4.91 26.12
N ASP A 116 2.63 -5.14 25.89
CA ASP A 116 3.48 -4.12 25.29
C ASP A 116 3.14 -3.93 23.80
N ILE A 117 2.25 -2.97 23.54
CA ILE A 117 1.82 -2.61 22.18
C ILE A 117 2.71 -1.53 21.54
N ALA A 118 3.79 -1.08 22.20
CA ALA A 118 4.58 0.06 21.73
C ALA A 118 5.15 -0.17 20.32
N GLY A 119 5.67 -1.37 20.06
CA GLY A 119 6.17 -1.76 18.73
C GLY A 119 5.08 -1.72 17.65
N GLY A 120 3.90 -2.28 17.94
CA GLY A 120 2.77 -2.29 17.01
C GLY A 120 2.26 -0.88 16.71
N VAL A 121 2.13 -0.03 17.75
CA VAL A 121 1.72 1.37 17.59
C VAL A 121 2.75 2.17 16.79
N PHE A 122 4.04 1.98 17.04
CA PHE A 122 5.09 2.65 16.27
C PHE A 122 5.03 2.29 14.78
N MET A 123 4.83 1.01 14.45
CA MET A 123 4.63 0.58 13.06
C MET A 123 3.38 1.20 12.43
N CYS A 124 2.28 1.29 13.18
CA CYS A 124 1.08 2.00 12.74
C CYS A 124 1.36 3.48 12.43
N LEU A 125 2.12 4.18 13.26
CA LEU A 125 2.47 5.58 13.04
C LEU A 125 3.28 5.78 11.74
N ILE A 126 4.27 4.91 11.49
CA ILE A 126 5.02 4.93 10.24
C ILE A 126 4.08 4.71 9.05
N ALA A 127 3.22 3.69 9.13
CA ALA A 127 2.29 3.36 8.05
C ALA A 127 1.26 4.47 7.79
N VAL A 128 0.80 5.19 8.83
CA VAL A 128 -0.06 6.38 8.71
C VAL A 128 0.64 7.48 7.92
N VAL A 129 1.89 7.80 8.26
CA VAL A 129 2.66 8.86 7.58
C VAL A 129 2.87 8.50 6.11
N VAL A 130 3.29 7.26 5.82
CA VAL A 130 3.52 6.80 4.45
C VAL A 130 2.21 6.81 3.63
N SER A 131 1.14 6.22 4.16
CA SER A 131 -0.15 6.12 3.46
C SER A 131 -0.79 7.48 3.25
N GLY A 132 -0.73 8.35 4.27
CA GLY A 132 -1.19 9.73 4.21
C GLY A 132 -0.39 10.56 3.21
N GLY A 133 0.93 10.40 3.18
CA GLY A 133 1.81 11.01 2.19
C GLY A 133 1.45 10.62 0.76
N ILE A 134 1.31 9.32 0.49
CA ILE A 134 0.88 8.79 -0.83
C ILE A 134 -0.47 9.37 -1.24
N ALA A 135 -1.47 9.34 -0.35
CA ALA A 135 -2.81 9.85 -0.63
C ALA A 135 -2.78 11.36 -0.92
N THR A 136 -1.97 12.12 -0.19
CA THR A 136 -1.84 13.57 -0.34
C THR A 136 -1.17 13.93 -1.67
N VAL A 137 -0.06 13.27 -1.99
CA VAL A 137 0.65 13.46 -3.26
C VAL A 137 -0.25 13.10 -4.44
N ALA A 138 -0.88 11.92 -4.42
CA ALA A 138 -1.80 11.50 -5.47
C ALA A 138 -2.98 12.47 -5.65
N SER A 139 -3.52 13.01 -4.56
CA SER A 139 -4.60 14.02 -4.58
C SER A 139 -4.14 15.34 -5.22
N ARG A 140 -2.91 15.79 -4.95
CA ARG A 140 -2.35 17.00 -5.58
C ARG A 140 -2.20 16.80 -7.08
N PHE A 141 -1.59 15.70 -7.53
CA PHE A 141 -1.42 15.40 -8.95
C PHE A 141 -2.75 15.18 -9.67
N GLU A 142 -3.72 14.52 -9.03
CA GLU A 142 -5.06 14.34 -9.58
C GLU A 142 -5.73 15.68 -9.86
N LYS A 143 -5.70 16.63 -8.90
CA LYS A 143 -6.30 17.96 -9.07
C LYS A 143 -5.64 18.73 -10.23
N VAL A 144 -4.31 18.64 -10.35
CA VAL A 144 -3.57 19.29 -11.44
C VAL A 144 -3.98 18.69 -12.79
N LEU A 145 -3.96 17.35 -12.94
CA LEU A 145 -4.37 16.70 -14.18
C LEU A 145 -5.83 16.99 -14.54
N GLN A 146 -6.73 16.95 -13.56
CA GLN A 146 -8.14 17.25 -13.79
C GLN A 146 -8.35 18.68 -14.29
N GLY A 147 -7.60 19.65 -13.75
CA GLY A 147 -7.66 21.04 -14.21
C GLY A 147 -7.12 21.24 -15.63
N ILE A 148 -6.17 20.41 -16.07
CA ILE A 148 -5.64 20.45 -17.44
C ILE A 148 -6.62 19.78 -18.42
N ILE A 149 -7.11 18.58 -18.08
CA ILE A 149 -8.01 17.81 -18.95
C ILE A 149 -9.37 18.50 -19.10
N GLY A 150 -9.90 19.13 -18.04
CA GLY A 150 -11.19 19.82 -18.09
C GLY A 150 -11.16 21.22 -18.70
N LYS A 151 -9.98 21.74 -19.10
CA LYS A 151 -9.83 23.02 -19.80
C LYS A 151 -9.75 22.88 -21.33
N ASN A 152 -9.59 21.65 -21.82
CA ASN A 152 -9.62 21.30 -23.25
C ASN A 152 -10.96 20.66 -23.61
#